data_AF-A0A1G8QJ13-F1
#
_entry.id   AF-A0A1G8QJ13-F1
#
_cell.length_a   1.000
_cell.length_b   1.000
_cell.length_c   1.000
_cell.angle_alpha   90.00
_cell.angle_beta   90.00
_cell.angle_gamma   90.00
#
_symmetry.space_group_name_H-M   'P 1'
#
loop_
_entity.id
_entity.type
_entity.pdbx_description
1 polymer ?
#
loop_
_entity_poly.entity_id
_entity_poly.type
_entity_poly.pdbx_seq_one_letter_code
_entity_poly.pdbx_strand_id
1 'polypeptide(L)'
;MEEILEHVLEKGLPETLGFEVERRENSLYLPEVDTIITPVVAQVNGTNVGLEFHVNVNGWDKYLYEWCTGFGTDVISSASMASYSFSYGLMSGLRRLFTGLEPKPFETEFAGKHHEWAAYCGDIVRIGDQNDDSDIGNNDRYWDLLKSEIVKRLGNQKMVYVKIYAAKYYNEVVGECRIDDVDIPELGRIVAKVAEKWSDGKLISDKQFIIIEQNPETFIQSPYEGEEGRKKLENTVVEYLKLFRKSAGSEDLYDRLVEDAKQIMDDPVLASECVYFLPEILATHAVISKFDKKYEISDKVTFNMADGPCEVCVSQLLDYDMLDKCICGIINKKVFGDDTNELYFELLGCSSITKMIDQVMQKDLRDIKPIKIYYNMGKDFVLR
;
A
#
# COMPACT_ATOMS: atom_id res chain seq x y z
N MET A 1 -5.15 -11.24 26.91
CA MET A 1 -4.76 -11.18 25.48
C MET A 1 -4.92 -12.55 24.85
N GLU A 2 -4.34 -13.62 25.41
CA GLU A 2 -4.55 -15.00 24.93
C GLU A 2 -6.03 -15.40 24.84
N GLU A 3 -6.82 -15.17 25.90
CA GLU A 3 -8.27 -15.43 25.89
C GLU A 3 -9.03 -14.68 24.78
N ILE A 4 -8.60 -13.46 24.45
CA ILE A 4 -9.19 -12.66 23.37
C ILE A 4 -8.87 -13.31 22.02
N LEU A 5 -7.61 -13.70 21.82
CA LEU A 5 -7.16 -14.35 20.60
C LEU A 5 -7.87 -15.70 20.38
N GLU A 6 -7.97 -16.51 21.44
CA GLU A 6 -8.73 -17.77 21.41
C GLU A 6 -10.18 -17.54 21.00
N HIS A 7 -10.85 -16.54 21.61
CA HIS A 7 -12.24 -16.22 21.23
C HIS A 7 -12.37 -15.82 19.75
N VAL A 8 -11.43 -15.02 19.23
CA VAL A 8 -11.40 -14.61 17.81
C VAL A 8 -11.23 -15.82 16.90
N LEU A 9 -10.32 -16.75 17.24
CA LEU A 9 -10.00 -17.93 16.43
C LEU A 9 -11.05 -19.03 16.50
N GLU A 10 -11.74 -19.21 17.64
CA GLU A 10 -12.70 -20.30 17.83
C GLU A 10 -14.14 -19.92 17.48
N LYS A 11 -14.52 -18.65 17.67
CA LYS A 11 -15.90 -18.19 17.49
C LYS A 11 -16.00 -16.96 16.61
N GLY A 12 -15.24 -15.90 16.93
CA GLY A 12 -15.39 -14.58 16.29
C GLY A 12 -15.29 -14.62 14.76
N LEU A 13 -14.19 -15.18 14.23
CA LEU A 13 -14.01 -15.32 12.78
C LEU A 13 -14.75 -16.53 12.18
N PRO A 14 -14.65 -17.76 12.73
CA PRO A 14 -15.31 -18.92 12.13
C PRO A 14 -16.82 -18.75 11.89
N GLU A 15 -17.53 -18.06 12.79
CA GLU A 15 -18.98 -17.84 12.68
C GLU A 15 -19.36 -16.79 11.62
N THR A 16 -18.40 -15.98 11.14
CA THR A 16 -18.69 -14.76 10.37
C THR A 16 -18.05 -14.70 9.00
N LEU A 17 -16.96 -15.45 8.76
CA LEU A 17 -16.24 -15.44 7.48
C LEU A 17 -17.09 -16.00 6.33
N GLY A 18 -17.99 -16.94 6.61
CA GLY A 18 -18.81 -17.60 5.59
C GLY A 18 -18.00 -18.53 4.68
N PHE A 19 -16.87 -19.04 5.16
CA PHE A 19 -16.01 -20.04 4.54
C PHE A 19 -15.78 -21.20 5.51
N GLU A 20 -15.47 -22.39 5.01
CA GLU A 20 -14.88 -23.43 5.86
C GLU A 20 -13.50 -22.96 6.36
N VAL A 21 -13.24 -23.20 7.65
CA VAL A 21 -12.01 -22.76 8.31
C VAL A 21 -11.30 -23.93 8.99
N GLU A 22 -9.99 -23.99 8.79
CA GLU A 22 -9.09 -24.88 9.49
C GLU A 22 -8.21 -24.08 10.44
N ARG A 23 -8.23 -24.40 11.73
CA ARG A 23 -7.34 -23.76 12.70
C ARG A 23 -5.90 -24.23 12.52
N ARG A 24 -4.97 -23.28 12.40
CA ARG A 24 -3.52 -23.50 12.35
C ARG A 24 -2.82 -22.62 13.38
N GLU A 25 -2.59 -23.17 14.57
CA GLU A 25 -2.01 -22.44 15.71
C GLU A 25 -2.74 -21.11 15.97
N ASN A 26 -2.08 -19.99 15.65
CA ASN A 26 -2.56 -18.61 15.82
C ASN A 26 -3.17 -18.02 14.54
N SER A 27 -3.57 -18.87 13.59
CA SER A 27 -4.13 -18.46 12.30
C SER A 27 -5.29 -19.37 11.89
N LEU A 28 -6.10 -18.89 10.94
CA LEU A 28 -7.14 -19.65 10.27
C LEU A 28 -6.78 -19.80 8.80
N TYR A 29 -6.83 -21.02 8.30
CA TYR A 29 -6.70 -21.32 6.89
C TYR A 29 -8.09 -21.56 6.28
N LEU A 30 -8.34 -20.97 5.12
CA LEU A 30 -9.56 -21.08 4.35
C LEU A 30 -9.23 -21.92 3.10
N PRO A 31 -9.47 -23.24 3.11
CA PRO A 31 -9.01 -24.14 2.04
C PRO A 31 -9.61 -23.82 0.67
N GLU A 32 -10.87 -23.38 0.65
CA GLU A 32 -11.62 -23.10 -0.58
C GLU A 32 -10.98 -22.00 -1.44
N VAL A 33 -10.28 -21.06 -0.80
CA VAL A 33 -9.72 -19.86 -1.43
C VAL A 33 -8.23 -19.71 -1.12
N ASP A 34 -7.60 -20.78 -0.64
CA ASP A 34 -6.18 -20.89 -0.29
C ASP A 34 -5.63 -19.65 0.44
N THR A 35 -6.33 -19.24 1.50
CA THR A 35 -6.06 -17.98 2.22
C THR A 35 -5.77 -18.26 3.69
N ILE A 36 -4.76 -17.59 4.25
CA ILE A 36 -4.44 -17.61 5.68
C ILE A 36 -4.78 -16.25 6.30
N ILE A 37 -5.53 -16.26 7.40
CA ILE A 37 -5.85 -15.09 8.21
C ILE A 37 -5.16 -15.23 9.57
N THR A 38 -4.30 -14.28 9.90
CA THR A 38 -3.58 -14.21 11.17
C THR A 38 -4.06 -13.01 11.97
N PRO A 39 -4.94 -13.20 12.96
CA PRO A 39 -5.33 -12.14 13.88
C PRO A 39 -4.25 -11.89 14.95
N VAL A 40 -4.07 -10.63 15.33
CA VAL A 40 -3.17 -10.20 16.42
C VAL A 40 -3.91 -9.26 17.35
N VAL A 41 -3.84 -9.54 18.66
CA VAL A 41 -4.38 -8.63 19.69
C VAL A 41 -3.37 -7.51 19.93
N ALA A 42 -3.54 -6.40 19.22
CA ALA A 42 -2.59 -5.29 19.24
C ALA A 42 -2.83 -4.31 20.40
N GLN A 43 -4.09 -4.14 20.84
CA GLN A 43 -4.41 -3.22 21.92
C GLN A 43 -5.57 -3.71 22.80
N VAL A 44 -5.43 -3.54 24.11
CA VAL A 44 -6.53 -3.68 25.08
C VAL A 44 -6.50 -2.47 26.01
N ASN A 45 -7.57 -1.68 26.03
CA ASN A 45 -7.68 -0.50 26.89
C ASN A 45 -9.06 -0.44 27.55
N GLY A 46 -9.11 -0.79 28.84
CA GLY A 46 -10.38 -1.01 29.53
C GLY A 46 -11.16 -2.15 28.88
N THR A 47 -12.37 -1.87 28.39
CA THR A 47 -13.17 -2.84 27.64
C THR A 47 -12.89 -2.82 26.14
N ASN A 48 -12.20 -1.80 25.61
CA ASN A 48 -11.94 -1.67 24.18
C ASN A 48 -10.83 -2.62 23.74
N VAL A 49 -11.00 -3.23 22.57
CA VAL A 49 -10.04 -4.16 21.96
C VAL A 49 -9.72 -3.71 20.54
N GLY A 50 -8.44 -3.59 20.24
CA GLY A 50 -7.90 -3.39 18.89
C GLY A 50 -7.29 -4.68 18.36
N LEU A 51 -7.77 -5.14 17.21
CA LEU A 51 -7.29 -6.32 16.50
C LEU A 51 -6.67 -5.91 15.17
N GLU A 52 -5.53 -6.50 14.86
CA GLU A 52 -4.92 -6.49 13.54
C GLU A 52 -5.23 -7.81 12.85
N PHE A 53 -5.58 -7.75 11.57
CA PHE A 53 -5.80 -8.92 10.74
C PHE A 53 -4.84 -8.86 9.56
N HIS A 54 -3.99 -9.88 9.45
CA HIS A 54 -3.10 -10.07 8.30
C HIS A 54 -3.67 -11.18 7.44
N VAL A 55 -3.99 -10.86 6.17
CA VAL A 55 -4.56 -11.81 5.21
C VAL A 55 -3.55 -12.09 4.11
N ASN A 56 -3.23 -13.37 3.94
CA ASN A 56 -2.33 -13.84 2.89
C ASN A 56 -3.08 -14.80 1.98
N VAL A 57 -3.33 -14.37 0.75
CA VAL A 57 -3.94 -15.19 -0.30
C VAL A 57 -2.82 -15.82 -1.11
N ASN A 58 -2.78 -17.14 -1.20
CA ASN A 58 -1.72 -17.80 -1.95
C ASN A 58 -1.75 -17.39 -3.44
N GLY A 59 -0.57 -17.18 -4.01
CA GLY A 59 -0.41 -16.68 -5.38
C GLY A 59 -0.44 -15.17 -5.54
N TRP A 60 -0.84 -14.41 -4.51
CA TRP A 60 -0.67 -12.96 -4.48
C TRP A 60 0.73 -12.58 -4.00
N ASP A 61 1.23 -11.46 -4.52
CA ASP A 61 2.51 -10.85 -4.15
C ASP A 61 2.37 -9.81 -3.02
N LYS A 62 1.15 -9.66 -2.50
CA LYS A 62 0.75 -8.72 -1.47
C LYS A 62 0.03 -9.45 -0.34
N TYR A 63 0.26 -8.97 0.89
CA TYR A 63 -0.60 -9.29 2.02
C TYR A 63 -1.57 -8.12 2.22
N LEU A 64 -2.78 -8.42 2.69
CA LEU A 64 -3.74 -7.40 3.10
C LEU A 64 -3.63 -7.21 4.60
N TYR A 65 -3.83 -5.98 5.04
CA TYR A 65 -3.85 -5.65 6.45
C TYR A 65 -5.13 -4.89 6.79
N GLU A 66 -5.68 -5.20 7.96
CA GLU A 66 -6.75 -4.39 8.51
C GLU A 66 -6.67 -4.25 10.04
N TRP A 67 -6.94 -3.03 10.50
CA TRP A 67 -7.11 -2.69 11.90
C TRP A 67 -8.60 -2.50 12.23
N CYS A 68 -9.11 -3.29 13.18
CA CYS A 68 -10.46 -3.17 13.69
C CYS A 68 -10.47 -2.88 15.19
N THR A 69 -11.29 -1.90 15.59
CA THR A 69 -11.53 -1.58 17.00
C THR A 69 -12.96 -1.94 17.39
N GLY A 70 -13.10 -2.64 18.51
CA GLY A 70 -14.39 -2.94 19.12
C GLY A 70 -14.67 -2.12 20.36
N PHE A 71 -15.93 -1.71 20.52
CA PHE A 71 -16.43 -0.88 21.62
C PHE A 71 -17.61 -1.57 22.32
N GLY A 72 -17.33 -2.71 22.95
CA GLY A 72 -18.28 -3.53 23.69
C GLY A 72 -18.37 -3.18 25.18
N THR A 73 -19.33 -3.81 25.85
CA THR A 73 -19.52 -3.71 27.30
C THR A 73 -18.46 -4.46 28.11
N ASP A 74 -17.72 -5.34 27.46
CA ASP A 74 -16.65 -6.16 28.00
C ASP A 74 -15.65 -6.51 26.88
N VAL A 75 -14.50 -7.10 27.24
CA VAL A 75 -13.42 -7.38 26.29
C VAL A 75 -13.81 -8.40 25.21
N ILE A 76 -14.68 -9.38 25.52
CA ILE A 76 -15.09 -10.42 24.57
C ILE A 76 -16.12 -9.87 23.58
N SER A 77 -17.07 -9.06 24.05
CA SER A 77 -18.00 -8.37 23.16
C SER A 77 -17.25 -7.37 22.24
N SER A 78 -16.24 -6.65 22.76
CA SER A 78 -15.37 -5.81 21.92
C SER A 78 -14.60 -6.62 20.88
N ALA A 79 -13.99 -7.74 21.25
CA ALA A 79 -13.27 -8.60 20.31
C ALA A 79 -14.21 -9.15 19.22
N SER A 80 -15.44 -9.50 19.58
CA SER A 80 -16.47 -9.94 18.64
C SER A 80 -16.84 -8.81 17.67
N MET A 81 -17.07 -7.58 18.17
CA MET A 81 -17.34 -6.41 17.32
C MET A 81 -16.20 -6.12 16.33
N ALA A 82 -14.95 -6.20 16.79
CA ALA A 82 -13.79 -6.03 15.91
C ALA A 82 -13.74 -7.14 14.83
N SER A 83 -14.04 -8.39 15.20
CA SER A 83 -14.12 -9.51 14.26
C SER A 83 -15.22 -9.33 13.22
N TYR A 84 -16.43 -8.89 13.64
CA TYR A 84 -17.52 -8.57 12.72
C TYR A 84 -17.15 -7.44 11.75
N SER A 85 -16.49 -6.39 12.24
CA SER A 85 -16.03 -5.27 11.40
C SER A 85 -15.07 -5.75 10.30
N PHE A 86 -14.15 -6.66 10.63
CA PHE A 86 -13.27 -7.29 9.66
C PHE A 86 -14.03 -8.17 8.65
N SER A 87 -14.92 -9.05 9.12
CA SER A 87 -15.66 -9.98 8.26
C SER A 87 -16.61 -9.27 7.29
N TYR A 88 -17.35 -8.26 7.78
CA TYR A 88 -18.26 -7.49 6.94
C TYR A 88 -17.54 -6.42 6.11
N GLY A 89 -16.37 -5.95 6.54
CA GLY A 89 -15.55 -5.00 5.79
C GLY A 89 -14.70 -5.68 4.72
N LEU A 90 -13.48 -6.08 5.08
CA LEU A 90 -12.49 -6.59 4.12
C LEU A 90 -12.92 -7.93 3.50
N MET A 91 -13.39 -8.88 4.31
CA MET A 91 -13.70 -10.22 3.82
C MET A 91 -14.94 -10.26 2.93
N SER A 92 -15.88 -9.31 3.06
CA SER A 92 -17.04 -9.25 2.16
C SER A 92 -16.61 -8.91 0.73
N GLY A 93 -15.63 -8.01 0.55
CA GLY A 93 -15.02 -7.71 -0.74
C GLY A 93 -14.27 -8.90 -1.33
N LEU A 94 -13.47 -9.59 -0.51
CA LEU A 94 -12.77 -10.81 -0.93
C LEU A 94 -13.72 -11.94 -1.31
N ARG A 95 -14.81 -12.14 -0.54
CA ARG A 95 -15.82 -13.13 -0.89
C ARG A 95 -16.47 -12.84 -2.24
N ARG A 96 -16.76 -11.57 -2.52
CA ARG A 96 -17.29 -11.15 -3.83
C ARG A 96 -16.31 -11.45 -4.95
N LEU A 97 -15.03 -11.17 -4.75
CA LEU A 97 -13.97 -11.56 -5.69
C LEU A 97 -13.95 -13.09 -5.90
N PHE A 98 -13.78 -13.89 -4.84
CA PHE A 98 -13.61 -15.34 -4.93
C PHE A 98 -14.83 -16.06 -5.51
N THR A 99 -16.03 -15.49 -5.37
CA THR A 99 -17.28 -16.05 -5.91
C THR A 99 -17.69 -15.44 -7.25
N GLY A 100 -16.95 -14.45 -7.76
CA GLY A 100 -17.30 -13.72 -8.99
C GLY A 100 -18.62 -12.95 -8.87
N LEU A 101 -18.98 -12.50 -7.67
CA LEU A 101 -20.24 -11.83 -7.39
C LEU A 101 -20.16 -10.33 -7.72
N GLU A 102 -21.05 -9.88 -8.60
CA GLU A 102 -21.21 -8.46 -8.99
C GLU A 102 -19.91 -7.75 -9.43
N PRO A 103 -19.10 -8.35 -10.35
CA PRO A 103 -17.89 -7.72 -10.83
C PRO A 103 -18.21 -6.42 -11.58
N LYS A 104 -17.37 -5.41 -11.40
CA LYS A 104 -17.45 -4.14 -12.13
C LYS A 104 -16.30 -4.05 -13.12
N PRO A 105 -16.49 -4.48 -14.39
CA PRO A 105 -15.42 -4.47 -15.37
C PRO A 105 -15.05 -3.05 -15.82
N PHE A 106 -13.76 -2.84 -16.10
CA PHE A 106 -13.24 -1.62 -16.73
C PHE A 106 -11.86 -1.87 -17.35
N GLU A 107 -11.37 -0.92 -18.14
CA GLU A 107 -10.12 -1.02 -18.87
C GLU A 107 -9.21 0.17 -18.57
N THR A 108 -7.90 -0.05 -18.60
CA THR A 108 -6.87 0.99 -18.51
C THR A 108 -5.77 0.76 -19.55
N GLU A 109 -5.00 1.81 -19.83
CA GLU A 109 -3.77 1.72 -20.62
C GLU A 109 -2.61 2.29 -19.79
N PHE A 110 -1.52 1.54 -19.68
CA PHE A 110 -0.28 1.99 -19.04
C PHE A 110 0.92 1.53 -19.85
N ALA A 111 1.90 2.41 -20.05
CA ALA A 111 3.10 2.13 -20.85
C ALA A 111 2.82 1.50 -22.25
N GLY A 112 1.71 1.90 -22.89
CA GLY A 112 1.27 1.37 -24.18
C GLY A 112 0.74 -0.07 -24.12
N LYS A 113 0.36 -0.55 -22.92
CA LYS A 113 -0.23 -1.86 -22.66
C LYS A 113 -1.67 -1.71 -22.20
N HIS A 114 -2.53 -2.53 -22.81
CA HIS A 114 -3.93 -2.66 -22.43
C HIS A 114 -4.08 -3.56 -21.22
N HIS A 115 -4.91 -3.17 -20.27
CA HIS A 115 -5.21 -3.92 -19.07
C HIS A 115 -6.72 -3.96 -18.83
N GLU A 116 -7.23 -5.16 -18.57
CA GLU A 116 -8.62 -5.40 -18.20
C GLU A 116 -8.71 -5.70 -16.71
N TRP A 117 -9.74 -5.16 -16.06
CA TRP A 117 -9.90 -5.21 -14.62
C TRP A 117 -11.34 -5.52 -14.23
N ALA A 118 -11.51 -6.05 -13.02
CA ALA A 118 -12.78 -6.09 -12.33
C ALA A 118 -12.64 -5.56 -10.90
N ALA A 119 -13.50 -4.62 -10.51
CA ALA A 119 -13.62 -4.18 -9.12
C ALA A 119 -14.76 -4.89 -8.39
N TYR A 120 -14.52 -5.24 -7.13
CA TYR A 120 -15.43 -5.92 -6.21
C TYR A 120 -15.57 -5.06 -4.95
N CYS A 121 -16.73 -4.43 -4.79
CA CYS A 121 -17.00 -3.53 -3.67
C CYS A 121 -17.49 -4.33 -2.48
N GLY A 122 -16.74 -4.31 -1.37
CA GLY A 122 -17.17 -4.87 -0.10
C GLY A 122 -18.36 -4.10 0.49
N ASP A 123 -18.97 -4.68 1.51
CA ASP A 123 -20.04 -4.00 2.25
C ASP A 123 -19.46 -2.81 3.04
N ILE A 124 -20.29 -1.78 3.24
CA ILE A 124 -19.91 -0.61 4.04
C ILE A 124 -20.17 -0.92 5.51
N VAL A 125 -19.11 -0.95 6.33
CA VAL A 125 -19.22 -1.09 7.78
C VAL A 125 -19.41 0.29 8.40
N ARG A 126 -20.61 0.53 8.93
CA ARG A 126 -20.99 1.80 9.55
C ARG A 126 -21.03 1.72 11.07
N ILE A 127 -20.54 2.77 11.73
CA ILE A 127 -20.76 3.05 13.14
C ILE A 127 -21.53 4.36 13.26
N GLY A 128 -22.50 4.41 14.17
CA GLY A 128 -23.33 5.59 14.40
C GLY A 128 -24.55 5.66 13.48
N ASP A 129 -25.39 6.66 13.74
CA ASP A 129 -26.65 6.89 13.03
C ASP A 129 -26.57 8.25 12.33
N GLN A 130 -27.05 8.33 11.09
CA GLN A 130 -27.10 9.56 10.30
C GLN A 130 -28.56 9.95 10.07
N ASN A 131 -28.86 11.24 9.96
CA ASN A 131 -30.25 11.70 9.78
C ASN A 131 -30.90 11.25 8.45
N ASP A 132 -30.16 10.65 7.51
CA ASP A 132 -30.63 10.23 6.20
C ASP A 132 -30.05 8.87 5.80
N ASP A 133 -30.85 7.81 5.92
CA ASP A 133 -30.46 6.43 5.63
C ASP A 133 -30.71 6.02 4.16
N SER A 134 -31.01 6.97 3.27
CA SER A 134 -31.33 6.67 1.86
C SER A 134 -30.24 5.90 1.11
N ASP A 135 -28.99 6.01 1.58
CA ASP A 135 -27.81 5.41 0.97
C ASP A 135 -27.35 4.12 1.67
N ILE A 136 -28.04 3.66 2.72
CA ILE A 136 -27.73 2.38 3.38
C ILE A 136 -27.93 1.24 2.38
N GLY A 137 -26.86 0.50 2.10
CA GLY A 137 -26.87 -0.65 1.19
C GLY A 137 -26.44 -0.35 -0.25
N ASN A 138 -26.13 0.91 -0.61
CA ASN A 138 -25.43 1.18 -1.86
C ASN A 138 -23.92 0.92 -1.70
N ASN A 139 -23.52 -0.33 -1.89
CA ASN A 139 -22.11 -0.74 -1.85
C ASN A 139 -21.27 -0.09 -2.96
N ASP A 140 -21.86 0.53 -3.96
CA ASP A 140 -21.13 1.13 -5.08
C ASP A 140 -20.75 2.58 -4.83
N ARG A 141 -21.30 3.20 -3.77
CA ARG A 141 -21.17 4.65 -3.51
C ARG A 141 -19.74 5.18 -3.60
N TYR A 142 -18.79 4.55 -2.88
CA TYR A 142 -17.42 5.06 -2.90
C TYR A 142 -16.67 4.68 -4.17
N TRP A 143 -17.03 3.56 -4.81
CA TRP A 143 -16.51 3.24 -6.13
C TRP A 143 -16.92 4.28 -7.16
N ASP A 144 -18.20 4.63 -7.23
CA ASP A 144 -18.71 5.65 -8.14
C ASP A 144 -18.07 7.02 -7.88
N LEU A 145 -17.77 7.33 -6.62
CA LEU A 145 -17.10 8.56 -6.20
C LEU A 145 -15.61 8.61 -6.60
N LEU A 146 -14.89 7.50 -6.47
CA LEU A 146 -13.42 7.48 -6.53
C LEU A 146 -12.85 6.80 -7.78
N LYS A 147 -13.66 6.06 -8.55
CA LYS A 147 -13.21 5.26 -9.70
C LYS A 147 -12.29 6.04 -10.62
N SER A 148 -12.67 7.25 -11.03
CA SER A 148 -11.90 8.05 -12.00
C SER A 148 -10.49 8.38 -11.52
N GLU A 149 -10.27 8.44 -10.21
CA GLU A 149 -8.96 8.74 -9.63
C GLU A 149 -8.20 7.47 -9.20
N ILE A 150 -8.91 6.40 -8.85
CA ILE A 150 -8.32 5.07 -8.59
C ILE A 150 -7.72 4.51 -9.88
N VAL A 151 -8.44 4.57 -11.01
CA VAL A 151 -7.96 4.00 -12.28
C VAL A 151 -6.65 4.63 -12.78
N LYS A 152 -6.36 5.89 -12.40
CA LYS A 152 -5.11 6.58 -12.74
C LYS A 152 -3.89 6.03 -12.01
N ARG A 153 -4.10 5.16 -11.01
CA ARG A 153 -3.05 4.57 -10.16
C ARG A 153 -2.80 3.10 -10.45
N LEU A 154 -3.55 2.54 -11.40
CA LEU A 154 -3.41 1.15 -11.82
C LEU A 154 -2.40 1.09 -12.97
N GLY A 155 -1.37 0.25 -12.78
CA GLY A 155 -0.37 -0.08 -13.78
C GLY A 155 -0.57 -1.52 -14.26
N ASN A 156 0.42 -2.37 -14.00
CA ASN A 156 0.34 -3.81 -14.26
C ASN A 156 0.49 -4.57 -12.94
N GLN A 157 -0.62 -5.00 -12.33
CA GLN A 157 -0.65 -5.53 -10.96
C GLN A 157 -1.75 -6.60 -10.86
N LYS A 158 -1.46 -7.78 -10.30
CA LYS A 158 -2.47 -8.85 -10.18
C LYS A 158 -3.70 -8.43 -9.38
N MET A 159 -3.46 -7.73 -8.29
CA MET A 159 -4.48 -7.30 -7.35
C MET A 159 -4.09 -5.95 -6.74
N VAL A 160 -5.11 -5.10 -6.57
CA VAL A 160 -5.04 -3.83 -5.84
C VAL A 160 -6.19 -3.78 -4.87
N TYR A 161 -5.94 -3.39 -3.62
CA TYR A 161 -7.03 -3.15 -2.67
C TYR A 161 -7.06 -1.69 -2.23
N VAL A 162 -8.27 -1.14 -2.18
CA VAL A 162 -8.53 0.23 -1.77
C VAL A 162 -9.25 0.21 -0.44
N LYS A 163 -8.67 0.86 0.56
CA LYS A 163 -9.25 1.03 1.90
C LYS A 163 -9.76 2.44 2.06
N ILE A 164 -11.02 2.57 2.43
CA ILE A 164 -11.71 3.86 2.51
C ILE A 164 -12.25 4.00 3.93
N TYR A 165 -11.99 5.15 4.53
CA TYR A 165 -12.51 5.48 5.85
C TYR A 165 -12.98 6.93 5.88
N ALA A 166 -14.27 7.12 6.16
CA ALA A 166 -14.88 8.42 6.37
C ALA A 166 -15.38 8.47 7.81
N ALA A 167 -15.06 9.52 8.56
CA ALA A 167 -15.54 9.69 9.93
C ALA A 167 -15.86 11.14 10.25
N LYS A 168 -16.86 11.34 11.10
CA LYS A 168 -17.14 12.62 11.75
C LYS A 168 -17.36 12.38 13.24
N TYR A 169 -16.65 13.11 14.08
CA TYR A 169 -16.87 13.13 15.53
C TYR A 169 -16.72 14.54 16.04
N TYR A 170 -17.71 15.03 16.79
CA TYR A 170 -17.79 16.43 17.18
C TYR A 170 -17.59 17.37 15.97
N ASN A 171 -16.52 18.17 15.97
CA ASN A 171 -16.19 19.12 14.90
C ASN A 171 -15.06 18.63 14.00
N GLU A 172 -14.61 17.38 14.15
CA GLU A 172 -13.52 16.81 13.39
C GLU A 172 -14.07 15.89 12.29
N VAL A 173 -13.56 16.09 11.07
CA VAL A 173 -13.87 15.28 9.91
C VAL A 173 -12.60 14.59 9.45
N VAL A 174 -12.69 13.29 9.25
CA VAL A 174 -11.60 12.46 8.76
C VAL A 174 -12.05 11.83 7.44
N GLY A 175 -11.21 11.95 6.43
CA GLY A 175 -11.33 11.19 5.19
C GLY A 175 -9.98 10.57 4.86
N GLU A 176 -9.94 9.25 4.78
CA GLU A 176 -8.76 8.48 4.42
C GLU A 176 -9.11 7.58 3.24
N CYS A 177 -8.20 7.51 2.27
CA CYS A 177 -8.28 6.55 1.19
C CYS A 177 -6.87 6.05 0.92
N ARG A 178 -6.67 4.74 1.09
CA ARG A 178 -5.40 4.08 0.84
C ARG A 178 -5.52 3.11 -0.33
N ILE A 179 -4.47 3.02 -1.13
CA ILE A 179 -4.33 2.02 -2.20
C ILE A 179 -3.12 1.17 -1.84
N ASP A 180 -3.32 -0.12 -1.66
CA ASP A 180 -2.29 -1.05 -1.17
C ASP A 180 -1.59 -0.53 0.10
N ASP A 181 -2.39 -0.03 1.05
CA ASP A 181 -1.97 0.61 2.31
C ASP A 181 -1.16 1.92 2.20
N VAL A 182 -0.91 2.40 0.98
CA VAL A 182 -0.35 3.74 0.73
C VAL A 182 -1.46 4.78 0.83
N ASP A 183 -1.31 5.72 1.76
CA ASP A 183 -2.23 6.85 1.93
C ASP A 183 -2.21 7.79 0.72
N ILE A 184 -3.38 8.11 0.19
CA ILE A 184 -3.57 9.01 -0.95
C ILE A 184 -4.37 10.24 -0.47
N PRO A 185 -3.69 11.29 0.03
CA PRO A 185 -4.36 12.45 0.65
C PRO A 185 -5.38 13.15 -0.26
N GLU A 186 -5.14 13.17 -1.57
CA GLU A 186 -6.08 13.73 -2.54
C GLU A 186 -7.42 13.00 -2.54
N LEU A 187 -7.41 11.66 -2.49
CA LEU A 187 -8.62 10.84 -2.38
C LEU A 187 -9.24 10.95 -0.99
N GLY A 188 -8.42 10.97 0.06
CA GLY A 188 -8.88 11.22 1.43
C GLY A 188 -9.69 12.50 1.57
N ARG A 189 -9.27 13.59 0.90
CA ARG A 189 -10.05 14.86 0.86
C ARG A 189 -11.39 14.73 0.13
N ILE A 190 -11.50 13.87 -0.89
CA ILE A 190 -12.78 13.58 -1.55
C ILE A 190 -13.70 12.82 -0.59
N VAL A 191 -13.15 11.84 0.13
CA VAL A 191 -13.86 11.06 1.15
C VAL A 191 -14.29 11.94 2.33
N ALA A 192 -13.46 12.88 2.78
CA ALA A 192 -13.80 13.80 3.87
C ALA A 192 -15.07 14.62 3.57
N LYS A 193 -15.25 15.06 2.31
CA LYS A 193 -16.46 15.78 1.88
C LYS A 193 -17.74 14.96 1.97
N VAL A 194 -17.64 13.63 2.03
CA VAL A 194 -18.78 12.77 2.35
C VAL A 194 -19.14 12.93 3.82
N ALA A 195 -18.16 12.77 4.71
CA ALA A 195 -18.36 12.86 6.16
C ALA A 195 -18.74 14.25 6.64
N GLU A 196 -18.30 15.34 5.98
CA GLU A 196 -18.66 16.73 6.31
C GLU A 196 -20.18 16.95 6.42
N LYS A 197 -20.96 16.21 5.62
CA LYS A 197 -22.43 16.33 5.52
C LYS A 197 -23.16 15.65 6.67
N TRP A 198 -22.50 14.80 7.45
CA TRP A 198 -23.11 14.09 8.56
C TRP A 198 -23.42 15.02 9.73
N SER A 199 -24.35 14.62 10.59
CA SER A 199 -24.70 15.41 11.77
C SER A 199 -23.53 15.55 12.73
N ASP A 200 -23.40 16.74 13.33
CA ASP A 200 -22.47 16.95 14.44
C ASP A 200 -22.91 16.14 15.67
N GLY A 201 -21.95 15.74 16.52
CA GLY A 201 -22.22 15.05 17.78
C GLY A 201 -21.43 13.76 17.94
N LYS A 202 -22.14 12.63 18.08
CA LYS A 202 -21.51 11.32 18.27
C LYS A 202 -20.74 10.89 17.03
N LEU A 203 -19.79 9.96 17.21
CA LEU A 203 -19.03 9.37 16.12
C LEU A 203 -19.97 8.73 15.09
N ILE A 204 -19.84 9.16 13.85
CA ILE A 204 -20.35 8.48 12.66
C ILE A 204 -19.14 8.10 11.82
N SER A 205 -19.08 6.86 11.36
CA SER A 205 -18.04 6.44 10.42
C SER A 205 -18.53 5.40 9.43
N ASP A 206 -17.94 5.46 8.23
CA ASP A 206 -18.02 4.44 7.20
C ASP A 206 -16.62 3.88 6.97
N LYS A 207 -16.54 2.56 6.82
CA LYS A 207 -15.36 1.87 6.30
C LYS A 207 -15.75 0.97 5.15
N GLN A 208 -15.01 1.01 4.05
CA GLN A 208 -15.21 0.12 2.91
C GLN A 208 -13.88 -0.34 2.33
N PHE A 209 -13.88 -1.56 1.80
CA PHE A 209 -12.80 -2.12 1.00
C PHE A 209 -13.28 -2.37 -0.42
N ILE A 210 -12.46 -2.02 -1.41
CA ILE A 210 -12.68 -2.35 -2.82
C ILE A 210 -11.50 -3.20 -3.26
N ILE A 211 -11.77 -4.42 -3.72
CA ILE A 211 -10.74 -5.31 -4.27
C ILE A 211 -10.80 -5.21 -5.78
N ILE A 212 -9.67 -5.00 -6.43
CA ILE A 212 -9.56 -4.83 -7.87
C ILE A 212 -8.59 -5.91 -8.38
N GLU A 213 -9.06 -6.75 -9.29
CA GLU A 213 -8.26 -7.82 -9.90
C GLU A 213 -8.04 -7.51 -11.39
N GLN A 214 -6.80 -7.72 -11.85
CA GLN A 214 -6.47 -7.66 -13.26
C GLN A 214 -6.79 -9.00 -13.93
N ASN A 215 -7.41 -8.97 -15.11
CA ASN A 215 -7.62 -10.14 -15.93
C ASN A 215 -6.24 -10.78 -16.24
N PRO A 216 -6.02 -12.07 -15.90
CA PRO A 216 -4.77 -12.78 -16.18
C PRO A 216 -4.34 -12.77 -17.66
N GLU A 217 -5.28 -12.62 -18.60
CA GLU A 217 -4.98 -12.54 -20.04
C GLU A 217 -4.28 -11.24 -20.45
N THR A 218 -4.43 -10.17 -19.64
CA THR A 218 -3.81 -8.85 -19.87
C THR A 218 -2.74 -8.50 -18.85
N PHE A 219 -2.50 -9.38 -17.88
CA PHE A 219 -1.45 -9.26 -16.89
C PHE A 219 -0.09 -9.65 -17.48
N ILE A 220 0.91 -8.81 -17.25
CA ILE A 220 2.28 -9.04 -17.71
C ILE A 220 3.11 -9.51 -16.51
N GLN A 221 3.56 -10.76 -16.54
CA GLN A 221 4.33 -11.32 -15.44
C GLN A 221 5.71 -10.64 -15.32
N SER A 222 6.05 -10.15 -14.13
CA SER A 222 7.40 -9.63 -13.85
C SER A 222 8.44 -10.77 -13.81
N PRO A 223 9.66 -10.56 -14.34
CA PRO A 223 10.76 -11.52 -14.20
C PRO A 223 11.25 -11.68 -12.74
N TYR A 224 10.80 -10.81 -11.84
CA TYR A 224 11.17 -10.80 -10.42
C TYR A 224 10.08 -11.36 -9.50
N GLU A 225 8.99 -11.88 -10.05
CA GLU A 225 7.95 -12.56 -9.28
C GLU A 225 8.36 -13.97 -8.81
N GLY A 226 7.67 -14.45 -7.78
CA GLY A 226 7.91 -15.78 -7.21
C GLY A 226 9.21 -15.86 -6.39
N GLU A 227 9.50 -17.03 -5.83
CA GLU A 227 10.67 -17.21 -4.97
C GLU A 227 11.99 -16.99 -5.72
N GLU A 228 12.11 -17.58 -6.91
CA GLU A 228 13.32 -17.46 -7.74
C GLU A 228 13.52 -16.04 -8.27
N GLY A 229 12.45 -15.39 -8.75
CA GLY A 229 12.49 -14.01 -9.22
C GLY A 229 12.88 -13.03 -8.11
N ARG A 230 12.32 -13.20 -6.89
CA ARG A 230 12.70 -12.37 -5.73
C ARG A 230 14.16 -12.57 -5.34
N LYS A 231 14.66 -13.81 -5.36
CA LYS A 231 16.09 -14.09 -5.13
C LYS A 231 16.96 -13.44 -6.22
N LYS A 232 16.53 -13.49 -7.47
CA LYS A 232 17.22 -12.81 -8.58
C LYS A 232 17.27 -11.30 -8.35
N LEU A 233 16.15 -10.68 -7.98
CA LEU A 233 16.06 -9.25 -7.67
C LEU A 233 17.01 -8.88 -6.52
N GLU A 234 16.92 -9.58 -5.38
CA GLU A 234 17.76 -9.34 -4.20
C GLU A 234 19.26 -9.42 -4.54
N ASN A 235 19.68 -10.48 -5.24
CA ASN A 235 21.07 -10.63 -5.66
C ASN A 235 21.52 -9.47 -6.59
N THR A 236 20.65 -9.07 -7.52
CA THR A 236 20.96 -7.99 -8.47
C THR A 236 21.08 -6.64 -7.76
N VAL A 237 20.15 -6.33 -6.85
CA VAL A 237 20.19 -5.10 -6.03
C VAL A 237 21.42 -5.10 -5.12
N VAL A 238 21.81 -6.23 -4.53
CA VAL A 238 23.03 -6.34 -3.73
C VAL A 238 24.29 -6.04 -4.55
N GLU A 239 24.40 -6.55 -5.79
CA GLU A 239 25.52 -6.23 -6.67
C GLU A 239 25.55 -4.74 -7.06
N TYR A 240 24.39 -4.15 -7.34
CA TYR A 240 24.27 -2.70 -7.54
C TYR A 240 24.76 -1.92 -6.31
N LEU A 241 24.34 -2.27 -5.09
CA LEU A 241 24.74 -1.58 -3.87
C LEU A 241 26.26 -1.70 -3.61
N LYS A 242 26.88 -2.85 -3.96
CA LYS A 242 28.36 -2.99 -3.93
C LYS A 242 29.05 -2.05 -4.92
N LEU A 243 28.49 -1.86 -6.11
CA LEU A 243 28.98 -0.90 -7.10
C LEU A 243 28.82 0.53 -6.59
N PHE A 244 27.64 0.88 -6.06
CA PHE A 244 27.35 2.19 -5.49
C PHE A 244 28.36 2.58 -4.42
N ARG A 245 28.68 1.68 -3.47
CA ARG A 245 29.69 1.95 -2.44
C ARG A 245 31.09 2.18 -3.01
N LYS A 246 31.47 1.51 -4.11
CA LYS A 246 32.75 1.78 -4.79
C LYS A 246 32.77 3.15 -5.46
N SER A 247 31.61 3.70 -5.80
CA SER A 247 31.47 5.05 -6.35
C SER A 247 31.39 6.15 -5.29
N ALA A 248 31.16 5.79 -4.02
CA ALA A 248 31.02 6.74 -2.92
C ALA A 248 32.27 7.62 -2.77
N GLY A 249 32.09 8.94 -2.81
CA GLY A 249 33.19 9.92 -2.70
C GLY A 249 33.90 10.27 -4.01
N SER A 250 33.44 9.78 -5.16
CA SER A 250 33.95 10.15 -6.49
C SER A 250 32.84 10.63 -7.42
N GLU A 251 32.88 11.92 -7.77
CA GLU A 251 31.92 12.56 -8.68
C GLU A 251 31.93 11.87 -10.07
N ASP A 252 33.11 11.56 -10.61
CA ASP A 252 33.29 10.85 -11.88
C ASP A 252 32.71 9.41 -11.89
N LEU A 253 32.72 8.72 -10.74
CA LEU A 253 32.13 7.38 -10.64
C LEU A 253 30.62 7.44 -10.44
N TYR A 254 30.12 8.48 -9.76
CA TYR A 254 28.69 8.70 -9.61
C TYR A 254 28.03 9.04 -10.96
N ASP A 255 28.67 9.89 -11.78
CA ASP A 255 28.19 10.24 -13.12
C ASP A 255 28.10 9.03 -14.07
N ARG A 256 28.91 8.00 -13.83
CA ARG A 256 28.91 6.75 -14.60
C ARG A 256 28.07 5.64 -13.99
N LEU A 257 27.51 5.84 -12.80
CA LEU A 257 26.86 4.79 -12.02
C LEU A 257 25.74 4.09 -12.79
N VAL A 258 24.94 4.83 -13.57
CA VAL A 258 23.89 4.25 -14.41
C VAL A 258 24.48 3.31 -15.47
N GLU A 259 25.53 3.74 -16.17
CA GLU A 259 26.15 2.94 -17.23
C GLU A 259 26.93 1.74 -16.67
N ASP A 260 27.61 1.91 -15.53
CA ASP A 260 28.29 0.84 -14.84
C ASP A 260 27.29 -0.19 -14.29
N ALA A 261 26.14 0.26 -13.76
CA ALA A 261 25.05 -0.62 -13.31
C ALA A 261 24.47 -1.44 -14.47
N LYS A 262 24.23 -0.82 -15.63
CA LYS A 262 23.76 -1.51 -16.85
C LYS A 262 24.75 -2.58 -17.37
N GLN A 263 26.04 -2.42 -17.11
CA GLN A 263 27.06 -3.41 -17.52
C GLN A 263 27.10 -4.64 -16.61
N ILE A 264 26.79 -4.47 -15.32
CA ILE A 264 26.80 -5.58 -14.35
C ILE A 264 25.42 -6.24 -14.18
N MET A 265 24.35 -5.55 -14.56
CA MET A 265 22.97 -6.04 -14.49
C MET A 265 22.47 -6.44 -15.87
N ASP A 266 21.94 -7.67 -15.99
CA ASP A 266 21.30 -8.19 -17.22
C ASP A 266 19.90 -7.57 -17.48
N ASP A 267 19.59 -6.46 -16.80
CA ASP A 267 18.38 -5.67 -17.00
C ASP A 267 18.71 -4.16 -16.91
N PRO A 268 18.90 -3.49 -18.05
CA PRO A 268 19.24 -2.08 -18.10
C PRO A 268 18.17 -1.13 -17.53
N VAL A 269 16.91 -1.56 -17.50
CA VAL A 269 15.81 -0.77 -16.92
C VAL A 269 15.92 -0.84 -15.40
N LEU A 270 16.00 -2.04 -14.84
CA LEU A 270 16.20 -2.22 -13.40
C LEU A 270 17.48 -1.51 -12.92
N ALA A 271 18.55 -1.52 -13.71
CA ALA A 271 19.76 -0.77 -13.40
C ALA A 271 19.51 0.73 -13.21
N SER A 272 18.70 1.32 -14.10
CA SER A 272 18.31 2.72 -14.00
C SER A 272 17.41 2.94 -12.78
N GLU A 273 16.44 2.07 -12.55
CA GLU A 273 15.53 2.15 -11.39
C GLU A 273 16.27 2.03 -10.06
N CYS A 274 17.27 1.16 -9.96
CA CYS A 274 18.13 1.06 -8.78
C CYS A 274 18.82 2.39 -8.45
N VAL A 275 19.35 3.07 -9.47
CA VAL A 275 20.02 4.37 -9.30
C VAL A 275 19.04 5.46 -8.87
N TYR A 276 17.88 5.51 -9.50
CA TYR A 276 16.94 6.61 -9.31
C TYR A 276 15.96 6.40 -8.15
N PHE A 277 15.52 5.17 -7.90
CA PHE A 277 14.44 4.89 -6.95
C PHE A 277 14.97 4.56 -5.56
N LEU A 278 16.06 3.78 -5.42
CA LEU A 278 16.50 3.31 -4.09
C LEU A 278 16.82 4.45 -3.10
N PRO A 279 17.54 5.54 -3.50
CA PRO A 279 17.72 6.69 -2.62
C PRO A 279 16.39 7.33 -2.19
N GLU A 280 15.45 7.49 -3.11
CA GLU A 280 14.18 8.18 -2.87
C GLU A 280 13.19 7.32 -2.07
N ILE A 281 13.18 6.01 -2.26
CA ILE A 281 12.43 5.04 -1.45
C ILE A 281 12.86 5.17 0.02
N LEU A 282 14.17 5.06 0.29
CA LEU A 282 14.69 5.16 1.66
C LEU A 282 14.42 6.53 2.27
N ALA A 283 14.54 7.60 1.49
CA ALA A 283 14.23 8.94 1.96
C ALA A 283 12.74 9.12 2.28
N THR A 284 11.85 8.53 1.49
CA THR A 284 10.40 8.52 1.76
C THR A 284 10.11 7.88 3.12
N HIS A 285 10.65 6.68 3.38
CA HIS A 285 10.53 6.01 4.68
C HIS A 285 11.10 6.85 5.82
N ALA A 286 12.30 7.43 5.64
CA ALA A 286 12.95 8.27 6.65
C ALA A 286 12.13 9.52 6.99
N VAL A 287 11.55 10.19 5.98
CA VAL A 287 10.74 11.40 6.17
C VAL A 287 9.42 11.07 6.86
N ILE A 288 8.73 10.03 6.42
CA ILE A 288 7.46 9.58 7.03
C ILE A 288 7.70 9.23 8.50
N SER A 289 8.73 8.44 8.79
CA SER A 289 9.06 8.02 10.16
C SER A 289 9.48 9.18 11.06
N LYS A 290 10.31 10.11 10.57
CA LYS A 290 10.90 11.18 11.39
C LYS A 290 9.94 12.33 11.67
N PHE A 291 9.04 12.63 10.74
CA PHE A 291 8.22 13.85 10.78
C PHE A 291 6.72 13.58 10.96
N ASP A 292 6.34 12.35 11.33
CA ASP A 292 4.95 11.96 11.60
C ASP A 292 3.99 12.47 10.50
N LYS A 293 4.38 12.21 9.24
CA LYS A 293 3.65 12.63 8.03
C LYS A 293 3.43 14.14 7.86
N LYS A 294 4.16 14.99 8.59
CA LYS A 294 4.09 16.46 8.43
C LYS A 294 4.38 16.94 7.00
N TYR A 295 5.22 16.20 6.27
CA TYR A 295 5.53 16.49 4.87
C TYR A 295 4.85 15.47 3.97
N GLU A 296 3.99 15.95 3.07
CA GLU A 296 3.39 15.12 2.03
C GLU A 296 4.42 14.91 0.90
N ILE A 297 4.67 13.66 0.51
CA ILE A 297 5.42 13.31 -0.70
C ILE A 297 4.37 12.93 -1.76
N SER A 298 4.49 13.50 -2.96
CA SER A 298 3.54 13.19 -4.02
C SER A 298 3.71 11.73 -4.44
N ASP A 299 2.59 11.02 -4.61
CA ASP A 299 2.54 9.71 -5.26
C ASP A 299 2.74 9.79 -6.78
N LYS A 300 2.99 10.98 -7.32
CA LYS A 300 3.20 11.25 -8.76
C LYS A 300 4.65 11.62 -9.00
N VAL A 301 5.22 11.01 -10.02
CA VAL A 301 6.57 11.26 -10.49
C VAL A 301 6.55 11.65 -11.96
N THR A 302 7.45 12.55 -12.35
CA THR A 302 7.58 12.96 -13.75
C THR A 302 8.86 12.39 -14.33
N PHE A 303 8.75 11.58 -15.38
CA PHE A 303 9.86 11.09 -16.18
C PHE A 303 10.07 12.00 -17.38
N ASN A 304 11.23 12.66 -17.47
CA ASN A 304 11.65 13.38 -18.66
C ASN A 304 12.27 12.37 -19.64
N MET A 305 11.42 11.88 -20.56
CA MET A 305 11.81 10.92 -21.60
C MET A 305 12.27 11.65 -22.87
N ALA A 306 12.88 10.92 -23.80
CA ALA A 306 13.31 11.47 -25.09
C ALA A 306 12.13 12.04 -25.91
N ASP A 307 10.95 11.41 -25.81
CA ASP A 307 9.73 11.82 -26.54
C ASP A 307 8.88 12.84 -25.78
N GLY A 308 9.34 13.28 -24.60
CA GLY A 308 8.67 14.29 -23.77
C GLY A 308 8.45 13.85 -22.32
N PRO A 309 8.01 14.76 -21.45
CA PRO A 309 7.71 14.44 -20.06
C PRO A 309 6.46 13.56 -19.95
N CYS A 310 6.53 12.55 -19.09
CA CYS A 310 5.43 11.66 -18.73
C CYS A 310 5.23 11.71 -17.20
N GLU A 311 4.02 12.02 -16.75
CA GLU A 311 3.65 11.94 -15.33
C GLU A 311 2.95 10.61 -15.07
N VAL A 312 3.41 9.87 -14.06
CA VAL A 312 2.82 8.60 -13.64
C VAL A 312 2.68 8.55 -12.13
N CYS A 313 1.78 7.72 -11.64
CA CYS A 313 1.72 7.39 -10.22
C CYS A 313 2.74 6.29 -9.89
N VAL A 314 3.43 6.41 -8.76
CA VAL A 314 4.42 5.42 -8.27
C VAL A 314 3.81 4.02 -8.19
N SER A 315 2.53 3.92 -7.80
CA SER A 315 1.80 2.65 -7.74
C SER A 315 1.62 1.95 -9.10
N GLN A 316 1.80 2.68 -10.21
CA GLN A 316 1.74 2.08 -11.55
C GLN A 316 3.04 1.38 -11.94
N LEU A 317 4.15 1.72 -11.26
CA LEU A 317 5.47 1.17 -11.55
C LEU A 317 5.61 -0.20 -10.91
N LEU A 318 5.65 -1.25 -11.74
CA LEU A 318 5.68 -2.65 -11.30
C LEU A 318 6.88 -2.93 -10.38
N ASP A 319 8.06 -2.45 -10.76
CA ASP A 319 9.30 -2.75 -10.07
C ASP A 319 9.50 -1.90 -8.80
N TYR A 320 8.73 -0.81 -8.61
CA TYR A 320 8.93 0.11 -7.48
C TYR A 320 8.62 -0.55 -6.12
N ASP A 321 7.47 -1.20 -5.98
CA ASP A 321 7.10 -1.92 -4.74
C ASP A 321 8.05 -3.10 -4.47
N MET A 322 8.50 -3.78 -5.53
CA MET A 322 9.47 -4.87 -5.40
C MET A 322 10.82 -4.35 -4.91
N LEU A 323 11.30 -3.23 -5.46
CA LEU A 323 12.52 -2.57 -5.02
C LEU A 323 12.41 -2.05 -3.59
N ASP A 324 11.25 -1.49 -3.20
CA ASP A 324 11.00 -1.04 -1.83
C ASP A 324 11.13 -2.19 -0.82
N LYS A 325 10.35 -3.27 -1.03
CA LYS A 325 10.44 -4.48 -0.20
C LYS A 325 11.85 -5.05 -0.16
N CYS A 326 12.53 -5.06 -1.32
CA CYS A 326 13.89 -5.58 -1.44
C CYS A 326 14.91 -4.75 -0.64
N ILE A 327 14.96 -3.44 -0.82
CA ILE A 327 15.93 -2.58 -0.14
C ILE A 327 15.68 -2.53 1.37
N CYS A 328 14.41 -2.41 1.78
CA CYS A 328 14.04 -2.48 3.19
C CYS A 328 14.45 -3.82 3.80
N GLY A 329 14.28 -4.93 3.07
CA GLY A 329 14.76 -6.26 3.48
C GLY A 329 16.28 -6.32 3.65
N ILE A 330 17.04 -5.79 2.69
CA ILE A 330 18.52 -5.75 2.73
C ILE A 330 19.02 -4.97 3.95
N ILE A 331 18.44 -3.79 4.21
CA ILE A 331 18.81 -2.93 5.34
C ILE A 331 18.44 -3.62 6.67
N ASN A 332 17.21 -4.12 6.80
CA ASN A 332 16.73 -4.73 8.05
C ASN A 332 17.50 -6.02 8.41
N LYS A 333 17.84 -6.84 7.41
CA LYS A 333 18.64 -8.06 7.61
C LYS A 333 20.14 -7.78 7.80
N LYS A 334 20.58 -6.52 7.64
CA LYS A 334 22.00 -6.13 7.67
C LYS A 334 22.86 -6.97 6.75
N VAL A 335 22.45 -7.09 5.48
CA VAL A 335 23.19 -7.89 4.48
C VAL A 335 24.66 -7.44 4.33
N PHE A 336 24.94 -6.16 4.60
CA PHE A 336 26.28 -5.58 4.57
C PHE A 336 26.98 -5.55 5.95
N GLY A 337 26.45 -6.25 6.97
CA GLY A 337 27.01 -6.27 8.31
C GLY A 337 27.02 -4.88 8.96
N ASP A 338 28.13 -4.53 9.60
CA ASP A 338 28.32 -3.25 10.31
C ASP A 338 28.23 -2.04 9.37
N ASP A 339 28.53 -2.23 8.08
CA ASP A 339 28.50 -1.18 7.07
C ASP A 339 27.08 -0.81 6.60
N THR A 340 26.06 -1.59 6.99
CA THR A 340 24.68 -1.37 6.52
C THR A 340 24.17 0.03 6.84
N ASN A 341 24.52 0.56 8.01
CA ASN A 341 24.12 1.90 8.42
C ASN A 341 24.80 2.99 7.59
N GLU A 342 26.09 2.82 7.27
CA GLU A 342 26.83 3.76 6.42
C GLU A 342 26.19 3.82 5.02
N LEU A 343 25.95 2.66 4.41
CA LEU A 343 25.27 2.54 3.12
C LEU A 343 23.90 3.24 3.12
N TYR A 344 23.11 3.05 4.18
CA TYR A 344 21.82 3.70 4.34
C TYR A 344 21.95 5.23 4.31
N PHE A 345 22.90 5.81 5.05
CA PHE A 345 23.13 7.26 5.05
C PHE A 345 23.72 7.78 3.74
N GLU A 346 24.57 7.01 3.05
CA GLU A 346 25.09 7.36 1.72
C GLU A 346 23.96 7.46 0.68
N LEU A 347 23.03 6.50 0.67
CA LEU A 347 21.85 6.53 -0.20
C LEU A 347 20.96 7.73 0.14
N LEU A 348 20.68 7.97 1.43
CA LEU A 348 19.91 9.15 1.85
C LEU A 348 20.55 10.47 1.42
N GLY A 349 21.89 10.57 1.44
CA GLY A 349 22.63 11.75 0.98
C GLY A 349 22.49 12.01 -0.52
N CYS A 350 22.19 10.97 -1.31
CA CYS A 350 21.96 11.10 -2.75
C CYS A 350 20.54 11.56 -3.10
N SER A 351 19.56 11.25 -2.24
CA SER A 351 18.14 11.56 -2.45
C SER A 351 17.84 13.06 -2.60
N SER A 352 16.97 13.34 -3.57
CA SER A 352 16.38 14.65 -3.80
C SER A 352 15.37 15.02 -2.72
N ILE A 353 14.60 14.06 -2.21
CA ILE A 353 13.69 14.25 -1.07
C ILE A 353 14.47 14.74 0.15
N THR A 354 15.55 14.07 0.54
CA THR A 354 16.38 14.47 1.70
C THR A 354 16.91 15.90 1.52
N LYS A 355 17.48 16.20 0.36
CA LYS A 355 18.01 17.55 0.04
C LYS A 355 16.92 18.63 0.13
N MET A 356 15.70 18.33 -0.32
CA MET A 356 14.57 19.25 -0.26
C MET A 356 14.11 19.48 1.17
N ILE A 357 13.99 18.43 1.98
CA ILE A 357 13.64 18.52 3.40
C ILE A 357 14.68 19.33 4.18
N ASP A 358 15.98 19.12 3.93
CA ASP A 358 17.03 19.89 4.58
C ASP A 358 16.93 21.39 4.26
N GLN A 359 16.65 21.74 3.00
CA GLN A 359 16.42 23.14 2.59
C GLN A 359 15.18 23.74 3.26
N VAL A 360 14.10 22.96 3.35
CA VAL A 360 12.87 23.34 4.03
C VAL A 360 13.13 23.63 5.51
N MET A 361 13.85 22.74 6.19
CA MET A 361 14.16 22.86 7.61
C MET A 361 15.07 24.06 7.88
N GLN A 362 16.05 24.32 7.01
CA GLN A 362 16.92 25.50 7.12
C GLN A 362 16.17 26.83 6.94
N LYS A 363 15.05 26.83 6.20
CA LYS A 363 14.29 28.04 5.86
C LYS A 363 13.01 28.25 6.70
N ASP A 364 12.70 27.36 7.65
CA ASP A 364 11.46 27.35 8.46
C ASP A 364 10.19 27.56 7.61
N LEU A 365 10.11 26.87 6.48
CA LEU A 365 8.92 26.91 5.61
C LEU A 365 7.81 26.04 6.23
N ARG A 366 6.65 26.64 6.51
CA ARG A 366 5.56 25.97 7.25
C ARG A 366 4.41 25.42 6.40
N ASP A 367 4.37 25.74 5.10
CA ASP A 367 3.34 25.29 4.17
C ASP A 367 3.96 24.87 2.84
N ILE A 368 4.42 23.62 2.74
CA ILE A 368 5.11 23.11 1.56
C ILE A 368 4.16 22.20 0.79
N LYS A 369 4.02 22.47 -0.51
CA LYS A 369 3.31 21.58 -1.42
C LYS A 369 3.95 20.19 -1.41
N PRO A 370 3.21 19.13 -1.76
CA PRO A 370 3.77 17.79 -1.84
C PRO A 370 5.09 17.76 -2.64
N ILE A 371 6.08 17.05 -2.11
CA ILE A 371 7.39 16.91 -2.76
C ILE A 371 7.17 16.17 -4.08
N LYS A 372 7.51 16.82 -5.20
CA LYS A 372 7.45 16.22 -6.54
C LYS A 372 8.82 15.73 -6.96
N ILE A 373 8.88 14.54 -7.54
CA ILE A 373 10.12 13.94 -8.02
C ILE A 373 10.13 13.98 -9.55
N TYR A 374 11.30 14.34 -10.10
CA TYR A 374 11.55 14.38 -11.53
C TYR A 374 12.75 13.48 -11.84
N TYR A 375 12.56 12.52 -12.74
CA TYR A 375 13.60 11.62 -13.20
C TYR A 375 13.98 11.97 -14.64
N ASN A 376 15.27 12.16 -14.91
CA ASN A 376 15.78 12.36 -16.26
C ASN A 376 16.28 11.02 -16.78
N MET A 377 15.58 10.45 -17.76
CA MET A 377 15.86 9.08 -18.19
C MET A 377 16.69 9.05 -19.46
N GLY A 378 17.51 7.99 -19.57
CA GLY A 378 18.20 7.68 -20.81
C GLY A 378 17.23 7.29 -21.93
N LYS A 379 17.69 7.37 -23.19
CA LYS A 379 16.86 7.09 -24.38
C LYS A 379 16.25 5.69 -24.39
N ASP A 380 16.90 4.72 -23.76
CA ASP A 380 16.49 3.31 -23.78
C ASP A 380 15.64 2.91 -22.56
N PHE A 381 15.31 3.86 -21.66
CA PHE A 381 14.43 3.57 -20.54
C PHE A 381 13.00 3.35 -21.02
N VAL A 382 12.33 2.36 -20.43
CA VAL A 382 10.92 2.08 -20.66
C VAL A 382 10.23 1.97 -19.31
N LEU A 383 9.01 2.52 -19.23
CA LEU A 383 8.16 2.36 -18.04
C LEU A 383 7.70 0.90 -17.94
N ARG A 384 7.72 0.36 -16.74
CA ARG A 384 7.29 -1.02 -16.43
C ARG A 384 6.36 -1.05 -15.23
#